data_AF-A0A399NUS8-F1
#
_entry.id   AF-A0A399NUS8-F1
#
_cell.length_a   1.000
_cell.length_b   1.000
_cell.length_c   1.000
_cell.angle_alpha   90.00
_cell.angle_beta   90.00
_cell.angle_gamma   90.00
#
_symmetry.space_group_name_H-M   'P 1'
#
loop_
_entity.id
_entity.type
_entity.pdbx_description
1 polymer ?
#
loop_
_entity_poly.entity_id
_entity_poly.type
_entity_poly.pdbx_seq_one_letter_code
_entity_poly.pdbx_strand_id
1 'polypeptide(L)'
;MSEGSHRSSPADAGSAGIAVVTSHAVVLLPAGAPTSVVDGLWRAVADPAVTAEALVAALPLRGADEVASFAVLVHEAAGPEGARLQVVLRGDAVVDADVDGAAGPRRVDARQAQPFYLATLDRVRAYRTGRADAEASTTASRTDGLPLTAGVVAADAVRWRLHDAR
;
A
#
# COMPACT_ATOMS: atom_id res chain seq x y z
N MET A 1 17.28 -15.30 2.79
CA MET A 1 16.03 -14.69 2.27
C MET A 1 15.40 -13.98 3.46
N SER A 2 15.37 -12.65 3.47
CA SER A 2 14.68 -11.89 4.52
C SER A 2 13.29 -11.55 4.02
N GLU A 3 12.26 -12.13 4.62
CA GLU A 3 10.87 -11.79 4.30
C GLU A 3 10.43 -10.58 5.14
N GLY A 4 9.65 -9.68 4.54
CA GLY A 4 8.95 -8.63 5.29
C GLY A 4 7.53 -9.05 5.63
N SER A 5 6.88 -8.37 6.57
CA SER A 5 5.49 -8.68 6.97
C SER A 5 4.58 -7.46 6.87
N HIS A 6 3.34 -7.67 6.40
CA HIS A 6 2.30 -6.65 6.41
C HIS A 6 1.50 -6.62 7.70
N ARG A 7 0.98 -5.45 8.08
CA ARG A 7 0.08 -5.25 9.22
C ARG A 7 -1.02 -4.21 8.93
N SER A 8 -2.25 -4.44 9.39
CA SER A 8 -3.35 -3.46 9.35
C SER A 8 -3.48 -2.69 10.65
N SER A 9 -3.91 -1.43 10.56
CA SER A 9 -4.42 -0.65 11.69
C SER A 9 -5.92 -0.39 11.46
N PRO A 10 -6.83 -1.07 12.18
CA PRO A 10 -8.25 -0.68 12.16
C PRO A 10 -8.46 0.59 12.99
N ALA A 11 -9.33 1.50 12.56
CA ALA A 11 -9.84 2.59 13.41
C ALA A 11 -10.89 2.09 14.41
N ASP A 12 -10.90 2.72 15.58
CA ASP A 12 -11.78 2.40 16.73
C ASP A 12 -13.30 2.53 16.43
N ALA A 13 -13.68 3.15 15.31
CA ALA A 13 -15.09 3.40 14.92
C ALA A 13 -15.50 2.76 13.57
N GLY A 14 -14.69 1.82 13.05
CA GLY A 14 -14.82 1.32 11.68
C GLY A 14 -13.87 2.03 10.73
N SER A 15 -13.26 1.29 9.82
CA SER A 15 -12.23 1.85 8.95
C SER A 15 -12.82 2.60 7.76
N ALA A 16 -12.22 3.75 7.44
CA ALA A 16 -12.52 4.52 6.25
C ALA A 16 -11.94 3.91 4.97
N GLY A 17 -11.13 2.84 5.07
CA GLY A 17 -10.52 2.17 3.93
C GLY A 17 -10.74 0.65 3.92
N ILE A 18 -10.55 0.07 2.74
CA ILE A 18 -10.45 -1.37 2.54
C ILE A 18 -9.13 -1.68 1.81
N ALA A 19 -8.35 -2.58 2.39
CA ALA A 19 -7.08 -3.01 1.86
C ALA A 19 -7.19 -4.42 1.27
N VAL A 20 -6.65 -4.59 0.07
CA VAL A 20 -6.40 -5.88 -0.56
C VAL A 20 -4.89 -6.12 -0.48
N VAL A 21 -4.47 -7.15 0.23
CA VAL A 21 -3.07 -7.37 0.59
C VAL A 21 -2.62 -8.78 0.22
N THR A 22 -1.39 -8.89 -0.27
CA THR A 22 -0.60 -10.12 -0.34
C THR A 22 0.81 -9.84 0.19
N SER A 23 1.69 -10.85 0.15
CA SER A 23 3.07 -10.73 0.62
C SER A 23 3.93 -9.70 -0.13
N HIS A 24 3.53 -9.30 -1.34
CA HIS A 24 4.29 -8.42 -2.22
C HIS A 24 3.49 -7.24 -2.79
N ALA A 25 2.17 -7.22 -2.56
CA ALA A 25 1.30 -6.18 -3.08
C ALA A 25 0.31 -5.68 -2.02
N VAL A 26 0.00 -4.38 -2.07
CA VAL A 26 -1.04 -3.73 -1.28
C VAL A 26 -1.83 -2.81 -2.20
N VAL A 27 -3.15 -2.95 -2.17
CA VAL A 27 -4.07 -1.96 -2.74
C VAL A 27 -4.93 -1.41 -1.61
N LEU A 28 -4.86 -0.10 -1.36
CA LEU A 28 -5.72 0.58 -0.40
C LEU A 28 -6.77 1.40 -1.14
N LEU A 29 -8.04 1.16 -0.81
CA LEU A 29 -9.21 1.79 -1.43
C LEU A 29 -10.07 2.50 -0.37
N PRO A 30 -10.99 3.40 -0.75
CA PRO A 30 -12.01 3.94 0.14
C PRO A 30 -12.98 2.83 0.57
N ALA A 31 -13.55 2.94 1.78
CA ALA A 31 -14.49 1.94 2.31
C ALA A 31 -15.74 1.72 1.42
N GLY A 32 -16.11 2.71 0.60
CA GLY A 32 -17.23 2.61 -0.35
C GLY A 32 -16.87 2.02 -1.72
N ALA A 33 -15.67 1.46 -1.90
CA ALA A 33 -15.28 0.84 -3.16
C ALA A 33 -16.24 -0.30 -3.55
N PRO A 34 -16.68 -0.38 -4.82
CA PRO A 34 -17.61 -1.43 -5.24
C PRO A 34 -17.06 -2.83 -4.99
N THR A 35 -17.91 -3.74 -4.49
CA THR A 35 -17.50 -5.12 -4.18
C THR A 35 -16.89 -5.84 -5.38
N SER A 36 -17.37 -5.56 -6.59
CA SER A 36 -16.83 -6.10 -7.85
C SER A 36 -15.39 -5.65 -8.11
N VAL A 37 -15.04 -4.40 -7.78
CA VAL A 37 -13.68 -3.88 -7.89
C VAL A 37 -12.76 -4.56 -6.88
N VAL A 38 -13.21 -4.71 -5.63
CA VAL A 38 -12.45 -5.38 -4.58
C VAL A 38 -12.18 -6.86 -4.91
N ASP A 39 -13.20 -7.58 -5.39
CA ASP A 39 -13.09 -8.99 -5.81
C ASP A 39 -12.17 -9.14 -7.03
N GLY A 40 -12.28 -8.25 -8.02
CA GLY A 40 -11.39 -8.22 -9.18
C GLY A 40 -9.93 -8.00 -8.79
N LEU A 41 -9.67 -7.05 -7.90
CA LEU A 41 -8.33 -6.79 -7.37
C LEU A 41 -7.80 -7.95 -6.55
N TRP A 42 -8.63 -8.59 -5.71
CA TRP A 42 -8.23 -9.79 -4.96
C TRP A 42 -7.73 -10.89 -5.88
N ARG A 43 -8.44 -11.15 -6.98
CA ARG A 43 -8.00 -12.13 -8.00
C ARG A 43 -6.70 -11.71 -8.69
N ALA A 44 -6.55 -10.42 -8.99
CA ALA A 44 -5.35 -9.91 -9.65
C ALA A 44 -4.11 -9.98 -8.73
N VAL A 45 -4.22 -9.55 -7.47
CA VAL A 45 -3.08 -9.58 -6.54
C VAL A 45 -2.66 -11.00 -6.14
N ALA A 46 -3.53 -12.00 -6.34
CA ALA A 46 -3.22 -13.39 -6.07
C ALA A 46 -2.21 -13.98 -7.06
N ASP A 47 -2.01 -13.34 -8.22
CA ASP A 47 -0.93 -13.69 -9.16
C ASP A 47 0.42 -13.21 -8.61
N PRO A 48 1.39 -14.10 -8.34
CA PRO A 48 2.72 -13.70 -7.87
C PRO A 48 3.52 -12.84 -8.85
N ALA A 49 3.12 -12.80 -10.13
CA ALA A 49 3.73 -11.98 -11.17
C ALA A 49 2.99 -10.65 -11.41
N VAL A 50 2.01 -10.30 -10.56
CA VAL A 50 1.21 -9.09 -10.73
C VAL A 50 2.10 -7.84 -10.75
N THR A 51 1.79 -6.92 -11.65
CA THR A 51 2.47 -5.63 -11.76
C THR A 51 1.58 -4.51 -11.22
N ALA A 52 2.19 -3.40 -10.80
CA ALA A 52 1.43 -2.21 -10.42
C ALA A 52 0.54 -1.72 -11.58
N GLU A 53 1.01 -1.84 -12.83
CA GLU A 53 0.25 -1.51 -14.04
C GLU A 53 -1.01 -2.38 -14.18
N ALA A 54 -0.90 -3.70 -13.99
CA ALA A 54 -2.04 -4.61 -14.08
C ALA A 54 -3.11 -4.31 -13.02
N LEU A 55 -2.69 -3.99 -11.80
CA LEU A 55 -3.60 -3.60 -10.72
C LEU A 55 -4.30 -2.26 -11.01
N VAL A 56 -3.58 -1.28 -11.53
CA VAL A 56 -4.16 0.00 -11.92
C VAL A 56 -5.12 -0.14 -13.10
N ALA A 57 -4.83 -1.01 -14.05
CA ALA A 57 -5.73 -1.30 -15.17
C ALA A 57 -7.07 -1.92 -14.72
N ALA A 58 -7.10 -2.57 -13.56
CA ALA A 58 -8.31 -3.11 -12.95
C ALA A 58 -9.15 -2.07 -12.20
N LEU A 59 -8.62 -0.85 -11.99
CA LEU A 59 -9.30 0.22 -11.27
C LEU A 59 -10.15 1.07 -12.23
N PRO A 60 -11.46 1.22 -11.98
CA PRO A 60 -12.29 2.14 -12.74
C PRO A 60 -11.90 3.59 -12.41
N LEU A 61 -11.30 4.27 -13.38
CA LEU A 61 -10.82 5.65 -13.20
C LEU A 61 -11.89 6.71 -13.47
N ARG A 62 -13.03 6.32 -14.06
CA ARG A 62 -14.15 7.18 -14.43
C ARG A 62 -15.45 6.38 -14.42
N GLY A 63 -16.59 7.06 -14.36
CA GLY A 63 -17.92 6.45 -14.47
C GLY A 63 -18.59 6.21 -13.12
N ALA A 64 -19.69 5.45 -13.11
CA ALA A 64 -20.50 5.24 -11.91
C ALA A 64 -19.76 4.49 -10.78
N ASP A 65 -18.80 3.64 -11.16
CA ASP A 65 -17.98 2.85 -10.24
C ASP A 65 -16.61 3.49 -9.98
N GLU A 66 -16.42 4.76 -10.33
CA GLU A 66 -15.12 5.44 -10.22
C GLU A 66 -14.50 5.33 -8.81
N VAL A 67 -13.23 4.93 -8.77
CA VAL A 67 -12.39 4.98 -7.58
C VAL A 67 -11.58 6.28 -7.60
N ALA A 68 -12.06 7.28 -6.86
CA ALA A 68 -11.49 8.63 -6.84
C ALA A 68 -10.14 8.74 -6.09
N SER A 69 -9.86 7.81 -5.18
CA SER A 69 -8.61 7.77 -4.41
C SER A 69 -8.16 6.33 -4.21
N PHE A 70 -6.87 6.05 -4.37
CA PHE A 70 -6.28 4.73 -4.12
C PHE A 70 -4.77 4.80 -3.94
N ALA A 71 -4.22 3.80 -3.24
CA ALA A 71 -2.80 3.46 -3.31
C ALA A 71 -2.62 2.06 -3.85
N VAL A 72 -1.75 1.89 -4.85
CA VAL A 72 -1.26 0.60 -5.32
C VAL A 72 0.24 0.54 -5.05
N LEU A 73 0.65 -0.48 -4.30
CA LEU A 73 2.02 -0.75 -3.93
C LEU A 73 2.36 -2.16 -4.37
N VAL A 74 3.44 -2.30 -5.13
CA VAL A 74 4.01 -3.60 -5.49
C VAL A 74 5.49 -3.54 -5.22
N HIS A 75 6.02 -4.48 -4.46
CA HIS A 75 7.45 -4.54 -4.20
C HIS A 75 8.04 -5.86 -4.67
N GLU A 76 9.28 -5.77 -5.16
CA GLU A 76 10.10 -6.93 -5.45
C GLU A 76 10.48 -7.66 -4.14
N ALA A 77 11.04 -8.86 -4.28
CA ALA A 77 11.60 -9.59 -3.14
C ALA A 77 12.66 -8.73 -2.45
N ALA A 78 12.53 -8.58 -1.13
CA ALA A 78 13.45 -7.76 -0.36
C ALA A 78 14.79 -8.47 -0.15
N GLY A 79 15.88 -7.72 -0.33
CA GLY A 79 17.24 -8.17 -0.06
C GLY A 79 17.88 -7.46 1.14
N PRO A 80 19.17 -7.74 1.42
CA PRO A 80 19.94 -7.06 2.45
C PRO A 80 19.99 -5.54 2.30
N GLU A 81 19.75 -5.02 1.10
CA GLU A 81 19.74 -3.58 0.76
C GLU A 81 18.34 -2.95 0.86
N GLY A 82 17.30 -3.73 1.17
CA GLY A 82 15.89 -3.31 1.13
C GLY A 82 15.16 -3.82 -0.11
N ALA A 83 13.91 -3.38 -0.27
CA ALA A 83 13.06 -3.71 -1.41
C ALA A 83 12.99 -2.55 -2.40
N ARG A 84 12.77 -2.88 -3.67
CA ARG A 84 12.30 -1.93 -4.67
C ARG A 84 10.78 -1.89 -4.63
N LEU A 85 10.21 -0.69 -4.49
CA LEU A 85 8.78 -0.46 -4.32
C LEU A 85 8.25 0.42 -5.46
N GLN A 86 7.32 -0.13 -6.24
CA GLN A 86 6.49 0.64 -7.17
C GLN A 86 5.29 1.21 -6.43
N VAL A 87 5.02 2.49 -6.67
CA VAL A 87 3.97 3.26 -5.99
C VAL A 87 3.09 3.94 -7.03
N VAL A 88 1.78 3.69 -6.99
CA VAL A 88 0.77 4.42 -7.75
C VAL A 88 -0.23 5.03 -6.80
N LEU A 89 -0.45 6.34 -6.91
CA LEU A 89 -1.33 7.09 -6.01
C LEU A 89 -2.33 7.91 -6.79
N ARG A 90 -3.57 7.92 -6.32
CA ARG A 90 -4.61 8.83 -6.78
C ARG A 90 -5.33 9.45 -5.60
N GLY A 91 -5.81 10.68 -5.77
CA GLY A 91 -6.61 11.36 -4.76
C GLY A 91 -5.80 11.76 -3.53
N ASP A 92 -6.28 11.41 -2.35
CA ASP A 92 -5.69 11.73 -1.05
C ASP A 92 -4.79 10.62 -0.49
N ALA A 93 -4.51 9.58 -1.28
CA ALA A 93 -3.63 8.49 -0.88
C ALA A 93 -2.17 8.95 -0.75
N VAL A 94 -1.50 8.49 0.31
CA VAL A 94 -0.09 8.77 0.60
C VAL A 94 0.68 7.51 0.99
N VAL A 95 2.00 7.59 0.85
CA VAL A 95 2.95 6.58 1.29
C VAL A 95 4.08 7.25 2.06
N ASP A 96 4.29 6.81 3.29
CA ASP A 96 5.47 7.15 4.08
C ASP A 96 6.45 5.99 4.00
N ALA A 97 7.60 6.18 3.35
CA ALA A 97 8.61 5.15 3.17
C ALA A 97 9.86 5.42 4.01
N ASP A 98 10.35 4.39 4.69
CA ASP A 98 11.68 4.35 5.29
C ASP A 98 12.66 3.82 4.25
N VAL A 99 13.55 4.69 3.78
CA VAL A 99 14.52 4.42 2.71
C VAL A 99 15.91 4.44 3.30
N ASP A 100 16.69 3.39 3.05
CA ASP A 100 18.06 3.28 3.55
C ASP A 100 18.91 4.50 3.17
N GLY A 101 19.56 5.09 4.17
CA GLY A 101 20.36 6.31 4.03
C GLY A 101 19.58 7.63 4.05
N ALA A 102 18.25 7.61 4.23
CA ALA A 102 17.47 8.82 4.46
C ALA A 102 17.48 9.22 5.95
N ALA A 103 17.46 10.53 6.23
CA ALA A 103 17.43 11.05 7.60
C ALA A 103 16.07 10.85 8.32
N GLY A 104 15.05 10.41 7.59
CA GLY A 104 13.70 10.21 8.11
C GLY A 104 12.74 9.72 7.02
N PRO A 105 11.44 9.60 7.35
CA PRO A 105 10.40 9.22 6.41
C PRO A 105 10.43 10.04 5.13
N ARG A 106 10.39 9.37 3.99
CA ARG A 106 10.05 10.01 2.71
C ARG A 106 8.57 9.85 2.45
N ARG A 107 7.81 10.95 2.58
CA ARG A 107 6.40 10.99 2.17
C ARG A 107 6.27 11.16 0.66
N VAL A 108 5.39 10.38 0.05
CA VAL A 108 4.96 10.44 -1.34
C VAL A 108 3.45 10.60 -1.36
N ASP A 109 2.95 11.58 -2.11
CA ASP A 109 1.52 11.85 -2.30
C ASP A 109 1.19 11.90 -3.81
N ALA A 110 -0.09 11.95 -4.14
CA ALA A 110 -0.54 11.96 -5.54
C ALA A 110 -0.29 13.30 -6.27
N ARG A 111 0.16 14.37 -5.59
CA ARG A 111 0.41 15.71 -6.16
C ARG A 111 -0.72 16.27 -7.04
N GLN A 112 -1.98 15.89 -6.78
CA GLN A 112 -3.12 16.21 -7.65
C GLN A 112 -2.93 15.76 -9.12
N ALA A 113 -2.05 14.78 -9.37
CA ALA A 113 -1.76 14.28 -10.70
C ALA A 113 -2.97 13.56 -11.31
N GLN A 114 -3.15 13.74 -12.62
CA GLN A 114 -4.16 13.02 -13.40
C GLN A 114 -3.49 12.19 -14.51
N PRO A 115 -3.92 10.94 -14.74
CA PRO A 115 -4.98 10.24 -14.00
C PRO A 115 -4.56 9.76 -12.60
N PHE A 116 -3.25 9.60 -12.37
CA PHE A 116 -2.64 9.20 -11.10
C PHE A 116 -1.14 9.57 -11.12
N TYR A 117 -0.51 9.51 -9.96
CA TYR A 117 0.94 9.67 -9.77
C TYR A 117 1.63 8.32 -9.74
N LEU A 118 2.82 8.22 -10.35
CA LEU A 118 3.67 7.03 -10.33
C LEU A 118 5.05 7.39 -9.75
N ALA A 119 5.57 6.54 -8.87
CA ALA A 119 6.94 6.60 -8.40
C ALA A 119 7.54 5.20 -8.24
N THR A 120 8.87 5.16 -8.23
CA THR A 120 9.63 3.99 -7.80
C THR A 120 10.59 4.43 -6.71
N LEU A 121 10.62 3.67 -5.62
CA LEU A 121 11.52 3.88 -4.50
C LEU A 121 12.42 2.65 -4.38
N ASP A 122 13.73 2.88 -4.27
CA ASP A 122 14.71 1.83 -4.05
C ASP A 122 15.15 1.80 -2.58
N ARG A 123 15.66 0.65 -2.13
CA ARG A 123 16.17 0.45 -0.76
C ARG A 123 15.15 0.74 0.35
N VAL A 124 13.88 0.41 0.09
CA VAL A 124 12.78 0.56 1.06
C VAL A 124 12.90 -0.53 2.13
N ARG A 125 12.97 -0.11 3.40
CA ARG A 125 13.03 -1.01 4.56
C ARG A 125 11.68 -1.14 5.25
N ALA A 126 10.86 -0.11 5.19
CA ALA A 126 9.51 -0.10 5.69
C ALA A 126 8.65 0.89 4.90
N TYR A 127 7.35 0.68 4.89
CA TYR A 127 6.41 1.71 4.44
C TYR A 127 5.10 1.66 5.21
N ARG A 128 4.40 2.78 5.21
CA ARG A 128 2.99 2.91 5.59
C ARG A 128 2.26 3.57 4.44
N THR A 129 1.14 2.98 4.01
CA THR A 129 0.19 3.66 3.13
C THR A 129 -1.11 3.94 3.86
N GLY A 130 -1.71 5.08 3.56
CA GLY A 130 -2.91 5.61 4.20
C GLY A 130 -3.39 6.86 3.49
N ARG A 131 -4.11 7.73 4.20
CA ARG A 131 -4.59 9.01 3.71
C ARG A 131 -3.73 10.19 4.16
N ALA A 132 -3.80 11.29 3.41
CA ALA A 132 -2.98 12.49 3.58
C ALA A 132 -3.25 13.26 4.90
N ASP A 133 -4.44 13.12 5.46
CA ASP A 133 -4.84 13.73 6.74
C ASP A 133 -4.14 13.10 7.96
N ALA A 134 -3.60 11.89 7.80
CA ALA A 134 -2.79 11.25 8.82
C ALA A 134 -1.37 11.84 8.86
N GLU A 135 -0.85 12.09 10.07
CA GLU A 135 0.54 12.51 10.29
C GLU A 135 1.54 11.55 9.61
N ALA A 136 2.64 12.11 9.11
CA ALA A 136 3.72 11.35 8.51
C ALA A 136 4.35 10.43 9.55
N SER A 137 4.34 9.12 9.29
CA SER A 137 4.87 8.13 10.22
C SER A 137 5.41 6.92 9.49
N THR A 138 6.71 6.66 9.66
CA THR A 138 7.30 5.32 9.45
C THR A 138 7.21 4.46 10.71
N THR A 139 6.89 5.08 11.84
CA THR A 139 6.90 4.50 13.17
C THR A 139 5.48 4.12 13.59
N ALA A 140 5.06 2.94 13.16
CA ALA A 140 4.30 2.11 14.08
C ALA A 140 5.28 1.10 14.64
N SER A 141 5.27 0.95 15.96
CA SER A 141 6.10 -0.03 16.64
C SER A 141 5.92 -1.39 15.98
N ARG A 142 6.92 -2.27 16.06
CA ARG A 142 6.87 -3.65 15.52
C ARG A 142 5.63 -4.43 16.00
N THR A 143 4.98 -3.95 17.06
CA THR A 143 3.80 -4.50 17.72
C THR A 143 2.46 -3.87 17.34
N ASP A 144 2.41 -2.74 16.65
CA ASP A 144 1.13 -2.05 16.38
C ASP A 144 0.41 -2.66 15.16
N GLY A 145 -0.89 -2.91 15.28
CA GLY A 145 -1.72 -3.49 14.24
C GLY A 145 -1.81 -5.03 14.24
N LEU A 146 -2.65 -5.58 13.36
CA LEU A 146 -2.83 -7.02 13.20
C LEU A 146 -1.96 -7.55 12.06
N PRO A 147 -1.32 -8.73 12.20
CA PRO A 147 -0.54 -9.32 11.12
C PRO A 147 -1.43 -9.65 9.91
N LEU A 148 -0.93 -9.35 8.72
CA LEU A 148 -1.54 -9.68 7.44
C LEU A 148 -0.57 -10.51 6.61
N THR A 149 -1.02 -11.70 6.19
CA THR A 149 -0.28 -12.52 5.21
C THR A 149 -0.86 -12.33 3.81
N ALA A 150 -2.18 -12.45 3.70
CA ALA A 150 -2.95 -12.08 2.52
C ALA A 150 -4.42 -11.92 2.92
N GLY A 151 -5.16 -11.11 2.18
CA GLY A 151 -6.62 -11.01 2.32
C GLY A 151 -7.17 -9.63 2.01
N VAL A 152 -8.47 -9.49 2.26
CA VAL A 152 -9.20 -8.23 2.17
C VAL A 152 -9.61 -7.83 3.58
N VAL A 153 -9.23 -6.62 4.01
CA VAL A 153 -9.41 -6.16 5.39
C VAL A 153 -9.80 -4.69 5.44
N ALA A 154 -10.72 -4.35 6.33
CA ALA A 154 -11.00 -2.95 6.67
C ALA A 154 -9.77 -2.34 7.36
N ALA A 155 -9.16 -1.31 6.76
CA ALA A 155 -7.92 -0.72 7.26
C ALA A 155 -7.73 0.73 6.82
N ASP A 156 -7.36 1.61 7.74
CA ASP A 156 -7.08 3.03 7.45
C ASP A 156 -5.64 3.22 6.99
N ALA A 157 -4.79 2.27 7.38
CA ALA A 157 -3.44 2.18 6.91
C ALA A 157 -2.99 0.71 6.86
N VAL A 158 -2.15 0.44 5.87
CA VAL A 158 -1.38 -0.82 5.78
C VAL A 158 0.08 -0.48 5.93
N ARG A 159 0.78 -1.30 6.69
CA ARG A 159 2.20 -1.15 6.97
C ARG A 159 2.94 -2.39 6.51
N TRP A 160 4.16 -2.20 6.07
CA TRP A 160 5.10 -3.27 5.77
C TRP A 160 6.47 -2.94 6.33
N ARG A 161 7.19 -3.95 6.80
CA ARG A 161 8.57 -3.81 7.25
C ARG A 161 9.36 -5.06 6.93
N LEU A 162 10.57 -4.87 6.42
CA LEU A 162 11.56 -5.90 6.25
C LEU A 162 12.01 -6.44 7.61
N HIS A 163 12.04 -7.77 7.78
CA HIS A 163 12.67 -8.35 8.96
C HIS A 163 14.19 -8.30 8.83
N ASP A 164 14.87 -7.90 9.91
CA ASP A 164 16.32 -8.05 10.00
C ASP A 164 16.68 -9.53 9.81
N ALA A 165 17.72 -9.79 9.03
CA ALA A 165 18.31 -11.12 8.98
C ALA A 165 18.78 -11.48 10.39
N ARG A 166 18.22 -12.56 10.95
CA ARG A 166 18.68 -13.12 12.22
C ARG A 166 20.06 -13.74 12.06
#